data_AF-A0A9D8FU56-F1
#
_entry.id   AF-A0A9D8FU56-F1
#
_cell.length_a   1.000
_cell.length_b   1.000
_cell.length_c   1.000
_cell.angle_alpha   90.00
_cell.angle_beta   90.00
_cell.angle_gamma   90.00
#
_symmetry.space_group_name_H-M   'P 1'
#
loop_
_entity.id
_entity.type
_entity.pdbx_description
1 polymer ?
#
loop_
_entity_poly.entity_id
_entity_poly.type
_entity_poly.pdbx_seq_one_letter_code
_entity_poly.pdbx_strand_id
1 'polypeptide(L)'
;MPVLALDLLPILKQHRPFAILSSVGLAVLYVELSWASFNFWSSRSLDEAIAVTGLIAVLAFVGYLISFFVPPLLVRDTWDHPRAWGVLSNVAAWSVGITIALNVIEFGLLLYLVNFDLIASYHLLRDVYVYTFFALLFFHGLLLYVRYVTFLYQTPDHVQPLKVIASSLGVGLILLFVGGFLFLIDLVHLENASAAMQGIMGLHVYGRGLYLFTLVIAAYVWHLRWIADH
;
A
#
# COMPACT_ATOMS: atom_id res chain seq x y z
N MET A 1 -10.44 18.57 35.85
CA MET A 1 -11.45 18.37 34.81
C MET A 1 -11.32 16.93 34.34
N PRO A 2 -12.40 16.14 34.27
CA PRO A 2 -12.29 14.79 33.72
C PRO A 2 -11.85 14.93 32.27
N VAL A 3 -10.74 14.27 31.91
CA VAL A 3 -10.30 14.13 30.53
C VAL A 3 -11.41 13.34 29.85
N LEU A 4 -12.21 13.97 29.00
CA LEU A 4 -13.14 13.26 28.14
C LEU A 4 -12.30 12.25 27.35
N ALA A 5 -12.51 10.95 27.59
CA ALA A 5 -11.92 9.91 26.76
C ALA A 5 -12.39 10.18 25.32
N LEU A 6 -11.47 10.63 24.47
CA LEU A 6 -11.80 11.01 23.10
C LEU A 6 -12.19 9.72 22.35
N ASP A 7 -13.43 9.63 21.90
CA ASP A 7 -13.89 8.47 21.14
C ASP A 7 -13.19 8.43 19.78
N LEU A 8 -12.25 7.49 19.62
CA LEU A 8 -11.49 7.28 18.37
C LEU A 8 -12.31 6.52 17.32
N LEU A 9 -13.44 5.90 17.70
CA LEU A 9 -14.25 5.03 16.85
C LEU A 9 -14.83 5.74 15.61
N PRO A 10 -15.28 7.01 15.67
CA PRO A 10 -15.69 7.78 14.50
C PRO A 10 -14.54 8.00 13.51
N ILE A 11 -13.37 8.41 14.00
CA ILE A 11 -12.15 8.65 13.20
C ILE A 11 -11.71 7.36 12.47
N LEU A 12 -11.85 6.22 13.14
CA LEU A 12 -11.47 4.92 12.57
C LEU A 12 -12.44 4.45 11.48
N LYS A 13 -13.73 4.82 11.53
CA LYS A 13 -14.77 4.44 10.55
C LYS A 13 -14.86 5.36 9.33
N GLN A 14 -14.36 6.59 9.42
CA GLN A 14 -14.57 7.64 8.41
C GLN A 14 -13.88 7.36 7.06
N HIS A 15 -12.86 6.51 7.04
CA HIS A 15 -12.00 6.30 5.87
C HIS A 15 -12.27 4.96 5.14
N ARG A 16 -13.47 4.39 5.28
CA ARG A 16 -13.86 3.14 4.59
C ARG A 16 -13.73 3.19 3.06
N PRO A 17 -14.17 4.26 2.35
CA PRO A 17 -14.03 4.32 0.90
C PRO A 17 -12.57 4.28 0.46
N PHE A 18 -11.69 4.96 1.20
CA PHE A 18 -10.25 4.92 0.95
C PHE A 18 -9.72 3.50 1.09
N ALA A 19 -9.95 2.85 2.24
CA ALA A 19 -9.50 1.49 2.47
C ALA A 19 -9.97 0.51 1.37
N ILE A 20 -11.22 0.60 0.92
CA ILE A 20 -11.76 -0.25 -0.15
C ILE A 20 -11.06 0.03 -1.48
N LEU A 21 -10.99 1.30 -1.91
CA LEU A 21 -10.38 1.68 -3.17
C LEU A 21 -8.87 1.35 -3.20
N SER A 22 -8.17 1.56 -2.09
CA SER A 22 -6.77 1.17 -1.93
C SER A 22 -6.59 -0.34 -2.03
N SER A 23 -7.47 -1.12 -1.40
CA SER A 23 -7.43 -2.59 -1.46
C SER A 23 -7.67 -3.10 -2.88
N VAL A 24 -8.62 -2.50 -3.62
CA VAL A 24 -8.84 -2.80 -5.04
C VAL A 24 -7.61 -2.45 -5.86
N GLY A 25 -7.07 -1.24 -5.69
CA GLY A 25 -5.91 -0.79 -6.46
C GLY A 25 -4.67 -1.67 -6.25
N LEU A 26 -4.40 -2.03 -5.01
CA LEU A 26 -3.31 -2.96 -4.67
C LEU A 26 -3.57 -4.36 -5.22
N ALA A 27 -4.79 -4.87 -5.16
CA ALA A 27 -5.13 -6.17 -5.77
C ALA A 27 -4.92 -6.18 -7.29
N VAL A 28 -5.24 -5.08 -7.99
CA VAL A 28 -4.99 -4.96 -9.44
C VAL A 28 -3.49 -5.01 -9.76
N LEU A 29 -2.63 -4.41 -8.92
CA LEU A 29 -1.16 -4.53 -9.09
C LEU A 29 -0.68 -5.97 -9.00
N TYR A 30 -1.28 -6.77 -8.11
CA TYR A 30 -0.95 -8.19 -7.97
C TYR A 30 -1.49 -9.06 -9.11
N VAL A 31 -2.67 -8.72 -9.65
CA VAL A 31 -3.19 -9.36 -10.86
C VAL A 31 -2.26 -9.09 -12.04
N GLU A 32 -1.84 -7.83 -12.22
CA GLU A 32 -0.91 -7.42 -13.27
C GLU A 32 0.44 -8.15 -13.11
N LEU A 33 1.00 -8.20 -11.90
CA LEU A 33 2.26 -8.90 -11.63
C LEU A 33 2.15 -10.41 -11.89
N SER A 34 1.02 -11.02 -11.53
CA SER A 34 0.76 -12.45 -11.80
C SER A 34 0.65 -12.73 -13.30
N TRP A 35 -0.01 -11.84 -14.04
CA TRP A 35 -0.07 -11.89 -15.50
C TRP A 35 1.32 -11.79 -16.13
N ALA A 36 2.14 -10.82 -15.69
CA ALA A 36 3.51 -10.67 -16.18
C ALA A 36 4.34 -11.92 -15.85
N SER A 37 4.23 -12.43 -14.62
CA SER A 37 4.88 -13.66 -14.18
C SER A 37 4.56 -14.83 -15.10
N PHE A 38 3.30 -14.98 -15.47
CA PHE A 38 2.86 -16.03 -16.38
C PHE A 38 3.45 -15.86 -17.79
N ASN A 39 3.42 -14.66 -18.35
CA ASN A 39 3.86 -14.44 -19.73
C ASN A 39 5.38 -14.53 -19.92
N PHE A 40 6.16 -14.18 -18.89
CA PHE A 40 7.62 -14.13 -19.00
C PHE A 40 8.33 -15.36 -18.44
N TRP A 41 7.77 -16.00 -17.41
CA TRP A 41 8.45 -17.06 -16.66
C TRP A 41 7.54 -18.26 -16.30
N SER A 42 6.32 -18.36 -16.86
CA SER A 42 5.43 -19.48 -16.53
C SER A 42 6.05 -20.82 -16.90
N SER A 43 5.85 -21.76 -16.00
CA SER A 43 6.04 -23.20 -16.19
C SER A 43 4.73 -23.97 -16.01
N ARG A 44 3.61 -23.25 -15.81
CA ARG A 44 2.29 -23.79 -15.48
C ARG A 44 1.35 -23.71 -16.68
N SER A 45 0.33 -24.56 -16.66
CA SER A 45 -0.75 -24.50 -17.65
C SER A 45 -1.56 -23.20 -17.49
N LEU A 46 -2.25 -22.79 -18.55
CA LEU A 46 -3.08 -21.59 -18.53
C LEU A 46 -4.17 -21.67 -17.45
N ASP A 47 -4.84 -22.81 -17.32
CA ASP A 47 -5.92 -22.99 -16.33
C ASP A 47 -5.39 -22.86 -14.89
N GLU A 48 -4.22 -23.43 -14.63
CA GLU A 48 -3.56 -23.33 -13.33
C GLU A 48 -3.12 -21.89 -13.04
N ALA A 49 -2.55 -21.20 -14.03
CA ALA A 49 -2.14 -19.82 -13.90
C ALA A 49 -3.33 -18.88 -13.62
N ILE A 50 -4.48 -19.10 -14.27
CA ILE A 50 -5.71 -18.35 -14.01
C ILE A 50 -6.19 -18.60 -12.57
N ALA A 51 -6.19 -19.85 -12.12
CA ALA A 51 -6.60 -20.19 -10.76
C ALA A 51 -5.70 -19.54 -9.70
N VAL A 52 -4.37 -19.62 -9.88
CA VAL A 52 -3.39 -19.01 -8.97
C VAL A 52 -3.51 -17.49 -8.98
N THR A 53 -3.66 -16.87 -10.15
CA THR A 53 -3.86 -15.41 -10.29
C THR A 53 -5.16 -14.97 -9.59
N GLY A 54 -6.24 -15.72 -9.75
CA GLY A 54 -7.51 -15.46 -9.04
C GLY A 54 -7.36 -15.55 -7.52
N LEU A 55 -6.62 -16.53 -7.03
CA LEU A 55 -6.32 -16.66 -5.60
C LEU A 55 -5.49 -15.48 -5.09
N ILE A 56 -4.43 -15.09 -5.81
CA ILE A 56 -3.60 -13.92 -5.46
C ILE A 56 -4.47 -12.66 -5.42
N ALA A 57 -5.35 -12.45 -6.41
CA ALA A 57 -6.24 -11.29 -6.45
C ALA A 57 -7.17 -11.21 -5.23
N VAL A 58 -7.78 -12.34 -4.86
CA VAL A 58 -8.68 -12.43 -3.70
C VAL A 58 -7.89 -12.22 -2.40
N LEU A 59 -6.72 -12.83 -2.26
CA LEU A 59 -5.85 -12.65 -1.10
C LEU A 59 -5.41 -11.20 -0.96
N ALA A 60 -4.96 -10.56 -2.03
CA ALA A 60 -4.59 -9.15 -2.02
C ALA A 60 -5.77 -8.29 -1.58
N PHE A 61 -6.91 -8.43 -2.24
CA PHE A 61 -8.08 -7.63 -1.92
C PHE A 61 -8.54 -7.81 -0.47
N VAL A 62 -8.77 -9.05 -0.05
CA VAL A 62 -9.26 -9.37 1.30
C VAL A 62 -8.21 -9.06 2.36
N GLY A 63 -6.95 -9.36 2.09
CA GLY A 63 -5.83 -9.12 3.00
C GLY A 63 -5.60 -7.64 3.26
N TYR A 64 -5.67 -6.79 2.23
CA TYR A 64 -5.61 -5.34 2.42
C TYR A 64 -6.85 -4.80 3.13
N LEU A 65 -8.06 -5.31 2.85
CA LEU A 65 -9.25 -4.94 3.64
C LEU A 65 -9.06 -5.29 5.13
N ILE A 66 -8.52 -6.47 5.43
CA ILE A 66 -8.20 -6.90 6.78
C ILE A 66 -7.17 -5.95 7.39
N SER A 67 -6.10 -5.60 6.69
CA SER A 67 -5.05 -4.71 7.22
C SER A 67 -5.54 -3.29 7.52
N PHE A 68 -6.62 -2.82 6.87
CA PHE A 68 -7.27 -1.55 7.21
C PHE A 68 -8.30 -1.66 8.34
N PHE A 69 -9.11 -2.72 8.36
CA PHE A 69 -10.31 -2.78 9.20
C PHE A 69 -10.15 -3.58 10.49
N VAL A 70 -9.28 -4.59 10.53
CA VAL A 70 -9.10 -5.44 11.71
C VAL A 70 -8.21 -4.79 12.78
N PRO A 71 -7.07 -4.16 12.46
CA PRO A 71 -6.19 -3.56 13.46
C PRO A 71 -6.86 -2.60 14.46
N PRO A 72 -7.79 -1.71 14.06
CA PRO A 72 -8.54 -0.89 15.00
C PRO A 72 -9.34 -1.69 16.05
N LEU A 73 -9.83 -2.88 15.68
CA LEU A 73 -10.60 -3.75 16.56
C LEU A 73 -9.71 -4.49 17.57
N LEU A 74 -8.49 -4.83 17.17
CA LEU A 74 -7.53 -5.57 18.01
C LEU A 74 -6.97 -4.73 19.16
N VAL A 75 -7.00 -3.40 19.04
CA VAL A 75 -6.44 -2.49 20.05
C VAL A 75 -7.50 -1.74 20.84
N ARG A 76 -8.77 -2.15 20.72
CA ARG A 76 -9.93 -1.45 21.32
C ARG A 76 -9.78 -1.25 22.83
N ASP A 77 -9.24 -2.26 23.52
CA ASP A 77 -9.09 -2.23 24.98
C ASP A 77 -7.97 -1.29 25.45
N THR A 78 -7.18 -0.76 24.51
CA THR A 78 -6.09 0.19 24.79
C THR A 78 -6.48 1.64 24.52
N TRP A 79 -7.73 1.92 24.15
CA TRP A 79 -8.18 3.27 23.78
C TRP A 79 -8.18 4.27 24.94
N ASP A 80 -8.22 3.77 26.17
CA ASP A 80 -8.17 4.57 27.39
C ASP A 80 -6.74 5.06 27.71
N HIS A 81 -5.74 4.73 26.87
CA HIS A 81 -4.38 5.21 27.07
C HIS A 81 -4.30 6.74 27.01
N PRO A 82 -3.52 7.38 27.90
CA PRO A 82 -3.45 8.84 28.00
C PRO A 82 -2.81 9.53 26.79
N ARG A 83 -2.36 8.79 25.76
CA ARG A 83 -1.68 9.31 24.57
C ARG A 83 -2.22 8.65 23.31
N ALA A 84 -2.97 9.38 22.50
CA ALA A 84 -3.52 8.90 21.22
C ALA A 84 -2.46 8.34 20.26
N TRP A 85 -1.24 8.89 20.28
CA TRP A 85 -0.11 8.37 19.49
C TRP A 85 0.21 6.90 19.80
N GLY A 86 0.11 6.47 21.06
CA GLY A 86 0.38 5.08 21.44
C GLY A 86 -0.63 4.11 20.82
N VAL A 87 -1.92 4.46 20.87
CA VAL A 87 -3.00 3.66 20.27
C VAL A 87 -2.84 3.60 18.75
N LEU A 88 -2.65 4.76 18.11
CA LEU A 88 -2.48 4.85 16.66
C LEU A 88 -1.23 4.11 16.16
N SER A 89 -0.13 4.13 16.93
CA SER A 89 1.08 3.36 16.61
C SER A 89 0.83 1.85 16.70
N ASN A 90 0.04 1.38 17.69
CA ASN A 90 -0.33 -0.03 17.78
C ASN A 90 -1.25 -0.47 16.62
N VAL A 91 -2.21 0.37 16.22
CA VAL A 91 -3.03 0.11 15.01
C VAL A 91 -2.10 -0.03 13.79
N ALA A 92 -1.18 0.92 13.62
CA ALA A 92 -0.25 0.91 12.50
C ALA A 92 0.65 -0.33 12.51
N ALA A 93 1.17 -0.73 13.67
CA ALA A 93 2.01 -1.93 13.81
C ALA A 93 1.26 -3.20 13.38
N TRP A 94 -0.01 -3.36 13.79
CA TRP A 94 -0.85 -4.47 13.36
C TRP A 94 -1.15 -4.42 11.86
N SER A 95 -1.49 -3.24 11.31
CA SER A 95 -1.67 -3.06 9.86
C SER A 95 -0.42 -3.46 9.08
N VAL A 96 0.75 -3.00 9.51
CA VAL A 96 2.04 -3.32 8.91
C VAL A 96 2.31 -4.83 8.96
N GLY A 97 2.13 -5.45 10.12
CA GLY A 97 2.35 -6.89 10.30
C GLY A 97 1.47 -7.74 9.39
N ILE A 98 0.17 -7.41 9.29
CA ILE A 98 -0.76 -8.09 8.39
C ILE A 98 -0.33 -7.90 6.93
N THR A 99 0.00 -6.67 6.53
CA THR A 99 0.44 -6.38 5.17
C THR A 99 1.70 -7.16 4.82
N ILE A 100 2.71 -7.20 5.68
CA ILE A 100 3.93 -8.00 5.46
C ILE A 100 3.60 -9.48 5.31
N ALA A 101 2.81 -10.05 6.23
CA ALA A 101 2.44 -11.46 6.19
C ALA A 101 1.69 -11.82 4.90
N LEU A 102 0.76 -10.96 4.48
CA LEU A 102 0.03 -11.11 3.21
C LEU A 102 0.97 -11.11 2.01
N ASN A 103 1.86 -10.11 1.93
CA ASN A 103 2.79 -9.97 0.80
C ASN A 103 3.77 -11.15 0.72
N VAL A 104 4.16 -11.75 1.86
CA VAL A 104 4.96 -12.98 1.90
C VAL A 104 4.19 -14.18 1.34
N ILE A 105 2.90 -14.32 1.66
CA ILE A 105 2.05 -15.39 1.12
C ILE A 105 1.89 -15.22 -0.39
N GLU A 106 1.61 -14.01 -0.85
CA GLU A 106 1.47 -13.69 -2.29
C GLU A 106 2.78 -13.94 -3.04
N PHE A 107 3.92 -13.56 -2.45
CA PHE A 107 5.23 -13.89 -3.01
C PHE A 107 5.40 -15.40 -3.16
N GLY A 108 5.03 -16.20 -2.16
CA GLY A 108 5.06 -17.66 -2.26
C GLY A 108 4.21 -18.22 -3.41
N LEU A 109 3.04 -17.65 -3.67
CA LEU A 109 2.17 -18.03 -4.79
C LEU A 109 2.75 -17.61 -6.15
N LEU A 110 3.37 -16.43 -6.23
CA LEU A 110 4.08 -15.98 -7.43
C LEU A 110 5.28 -16.88 -7.72
N LEU A 111 6.05 -17.28 -6.69
CA LEU A 111 7.14 -18.25 -6.83
C LEU A 111 6.65 -19.60 -7.36
N TYR A 112 5.50 -20.06 -6.87
CA TYR A 112 4.87 -21.28 -7.36
C TYR A 112 4.55 -21.20 -8.87
N LEU A 113 4.02 -20.05 -9.31
CA LEU A 113 3.65 -19.79 -10.71
C LEU A 113 4.86 -19.84 -11.66
N VAL A 114 6.02 -19.37 -11.20
CA VAL A 114 7.28 -19.38 -11.96
C VAL A 114 8.16 -20.60 -11.65
N ASN A 115 7.62 -21.61 -10.95
CA ASN A 115 8.32 -22.83 -10.51
C ASN A 115 9.68 -22.54 -9.86
N PHE A 116 9.70 -21.52 -9.00
CA PHE A 116 10.88 -21.13 -8.22
C PHE A 116 12.11 -20.82 -9.08
N ASP A 117 11.92 -20.36 -10.33
CA ASP A 117 13.02 -19.86 -11.16
C ASP A 117 13.74 -18.71 -10.44
N LEU A 118 15.07 -18.81 -10.33
CA LEU A 118 15.86 -17.89 -9.51
C LEU A 118 15.86 -16.46 -10.06
N ILE A 119 15.86 -16.30 -11.39
CA ILE A 119 15.86 -14.99 -12.05
C ILE A 119 14.49 -14.34 -11.85
N ALA A 120 13.41 -15.07 -12.11
CA ALA A 120 12.05 -14.63 -11.85
C ALA A 120 11.86 -14.26 -10.38
N SER A 121 12.35 -15.10 -9.46
CA SER A 121 12.25 -14.88 -8.01
C SER A 121 12.88 -13.54 -7.58
N TYR A 122 14.02 -13.17 -8.15
CA TYR A 122 14.67 -11.89 -7.86
C TYR A 122 13.81 -10.70 -8.32
N HIS A 123 13.28 -10.75 -9.54
CA HIS A 123 12.41 -9.69 -10.07
C HIS A 123 11.10 -9.58 -9.26
N LEU A 124 10.49 -10.72 -8.93
CA LEU A 124 9.28 -10.77 -8.13
C LEU A 124 9.49 -10.26 -6.71
N LEU A 125 10.61 -10.60 -6.07
CA LEU A 125 10.93 -10.09 -4.73
C LEU A 125 11.05 -8.57 -4.73
N ARG A 126 11.73 -8.01 -5.74
CA ARG A 126 11.84 -6.56 -5.93
C ARG A 126 10.46 -5.93 -6.09
N ASP A 127 9.62 -6.48 -6.94
CA ASP A 127 8.32 -5.90 -7.27
C ASP A 127 7.33 -6.00 -6.10
N VAL A 128 7.28 -7.16 -5.43
CA VAL A 128 6.53 -7.33 -4.17
C VAL A 128 7.04 -6.37 -3.10
N TYR A 129 8.35 -6.21 -2.93
CA TYR A 129 8.92 -5.25 -1.99
C TYR A 129 8.47 -3.82 -2.29
N VAL A 130 8.47 -3.40 -3.57
CA VAL A 130 7.97 -2.09 -3.98
C VAL A 130 6.49 -1.96 -3.61
N TYR A 131 5.66 -2.95 -3.92
CA TYR A 131 4.23 -2.91 -3.58
C TYR A 131 4.02 -2.84 -2.06
N THR A 132 4.74 -3.65 -1.28
CA THR A 132 4.71 -3.60 0.19
C THR A 132 5.12 -2.22 0.69
N PHE A 133 6.24 -1.68 0.23
CA PHE A 133 6.75 -0.38 0.66
C PHE A 133 5.74 0.73 0.40
N PHE A 134 5.13 0.75 -0.79
CA PHE A 134 4.10 1.72 -1.15
C PHE A 134 2.82 1.54 -0.33
N ALA A 135 2.37 0.29 -0.13
CA ALA A 135 1.24 -0.04 0.75
C ALA A 135 1.43 0.53 2.17
N LEU A 136 2.61 0.28 2.75
CA LEU A 136 2.95 0.73 4.10
C LEU A 136 3.08 2.26 4.19
N LEU A 137 3.80 2.89 3.26
CA LEU A 137 4.09 4.31 3.33
C LEU A 137 2.88 5.18 2.93
N PHE A 138 2.26 4.90 1.78
CA PHE A 138 1.28 5.81 1.20
C PHE A 138 -0.16 5.46 1.53
N PHE A 139 -0.46 4.21 1.89
CA PHE A 139 -1.82 3.87 2.26
C PHE A 139 -1.97 3.79 3.77
N HIS A 140 -1.13 3.02 4.46
CA HIS A 140 -1.17 2.97 5.92
C HIS A 140 -0.56 4.22 6.57
N GLY A 141 0.58 4.71 6.08
CA GLY A 141 1.25 5.90 6.62
C GLY A 141 0.42 7.18 6.47
N LEU A 142 -0.15 7.44 5.27
CA LEU A 142 -1.04 8.59 5.08
C LEU A 142 -2.31 8.47 5.93
N LEU A 143 -2.92 7.28 6.02
CA LEU A 143 -4.09 7.08 6.85
C LEU A 143 -3.80 7.31 8.34
N LEU A 144 -2.66 6.82 8.83
CA LEU A 144 -2.18 7.08 10.19
C LEU A 144 -2.02 8.58 10.42
N TYR A 145 -1.40 9.28 9.47
CA TYR A 145 -1.17 10.71 9.56
C TYR A 145 -2.49 11.50 9.57
N VAL A 146 -3.43 11.21 8.67
CA VAL A 146 -4.76 11.84 8.67
C VAL A 146 -5.45 11.64 10.01
N ARG A 147 -5.49 10.40 10.52
CA ARG A 147 -6.12 10.10 11.82
C ARG A 147 -5.47 10.87 12.98
N TYR A 148 -4.14 10.99 12.97
CA TYR A 148 -3.42 11.73 13.99
C TYR A 148 -3.67 13.24 13.90
N VAL A 149 -3.69 13.79 12.69
CA VAL A 149 -3.99 15.21 12.44
C VAL A 149 -5.41 15.54 12.87
N THR A 150 -6.40 14.72 12.51
CA THR A 150 -7.80 14.86 12.97
C THR A 150 -7.88 14.87 14.50
N PHE A 151 -7.14 13.99 15.18
CA PHE A 151 -7.05 13.99 16.64
C PHE A 151 -6.48 15.32 17.20
N LEU A 152 -5.41 15.85 16.59
CA LEU A 152 -4.83 17.13 17.01
C LEU A 152 -5.80 18.30 16.82
N TYR A 153 -6.54 18.35 15.70
CA TYR A 153 -7.56 19.37 15.45
C TYR A 153 -8.72 19.35 16.44
N GLN A 154 -9.08 18.16 16.93
CA GLN A 154 -10.13 18.01 17.94
C GLN A 154 -9.65 18.32 19.36
N THR A 155 -8.35 18.53 19.57
CA THR A 155 -7.75 18.81 20.88
C THR A 155 -7.41 20.31 21.00
N PRO A 156 -8.03 21.07 21.94
CA PRO A 156 -7.73 22.49 22.13
C PRO A 156 -6.22 22.76 22.35
N ASP A 157 -5.73 23.89 21.82
CA ASP A 157 -4.35 24.41 21.97
C ASP A 157 -3.21 23.58 21.34
N HIS A 158 -3.50 22.49 20.60
CA HIS A 158 -2.47 21.57 20.08
C HIS A 158 -2.11 21.73 18.60
N VAL A 159 -2.79 22.58 17.83
CA VAL A 159 -2.56 22.70 16.38
C VAL A 159 -1.66 23.88 16.04
N GLN A 160 -0.52 23.58 15.40
CA GLN A 160 0.26 24.56 14.65
C GLN A 160 0.10 24.25 13.15
N PRO A 161 -0.72 25.01 12.41
CA PRO A 161 -1.04 24.74 11.00
C PRO A 161 0.20 24.54 10.12
N LEU A 162 1.27 25.29 10.39
CA LEU A 162 2.54 25.20 9.67
C LEU A 162 3.20 23.81 9.76
N LYS A 163 3.07 23.10 10.90
CA LYS A 163 3.62 21.75 11.08
C LYS A 163 2.85 20.71 10.26
N VAL A 164 1.54 20.89 10.13
CA VAL A 164 0.66 20.02 9.33
C VAL A 164 0.96 20.18 7.84
N ILE A 165 1.14 21.42 7.38
CA ILE A 165 1.49 21.74 5.99
C ILE A 165 2.90 21.22 5.64
N ALA A 166 3.89 21.48 6.51
CA ALA A 166 5.27 21.05 6.29
C ALA A 166 5.41 19.52 6.23
N SER A 167 4.70 18.80 7.10
CA SER A 167 4.71 17.33 7.09
C SER A 167 4.03 16.77 5.83
N SER A 168 2.93 17.39 5.38
CA SER A 168 2.25 17.03 4.13
C SER A 168 3.15 17.20 2.91
N LEU A 169 3.83 18.35 2.80
CA LEU A 169 4.81 18.62 1.73
C LEU A 169 5.99 17.65 1.78
N GLY A 170 6.50 17.34 2.97
CA GLY A 170 7.58 16.37 3.15
C GLY A 170 7.20 14.97 2.62
N VAL A 171 5.99 14.51 2.90
CA VAL A 171 5.47 13.25 2.34
C VAL A 171 5.33 13.32 0.82
N GLY A 172 4.86 14.46 0.28
CA GLY A 172 4.80 14.73 -1.17
C GLY A 172 6.17 14.71 -1.87
N LEU A 173 7.23 15.16 -1.20
CA LEU A 173 8.59 15.12 -1.75
C LEU A 173 9.20 13.72 -1.71
N ILE A 174 8.98 12.97 -0.63
CA ILE A 174 9.40 11.57 -0.53
C ILE A 174 8.70 10.73 -1.62
N LEU A 175 7.43 11.02 -1.87
CA LEU A 175 6.64 10.44 -2.95
C LEU A 175 7.30 10.58 -4.32
N LEU A 176 7.63 11.81 -4.70
CA LEU A 176 8.27 12.11 -5.97
C LEU A 176 9.66 11.48 -6.08
N PHE A 177 10.43 11.51 -4.99
CA PHE A 177 11.79 10.99 -4.99
C PHE A 177 11.84 9.47 -5.09
N VAL A 178 11.07 8.74 -4.26
CA VAL A 178 11.05 7.28 -4.26
C VAL A 178 10.39 6.74 -5.54
N GLY A 179 9.27 7.33 -5.95
CA GLY A 179 8.59 6.96 -7.20
C GLY A 179 9.46 7.21 -8.43
N GLY A 180 10.09 8.39 -8.51
CA GLY A 180 10.99 8.76 -9.60
C GLY A 180 12.24 7.87 -9.66
N PHE A 181 12.85 7.56 -8.51
CA PHE A 181 14.03 6.69 -8.44
C PHE A 181 13.74 5.26 -8.90
N LEU A 182 12.63 4.67 -8.45
CA LEU A 182 12.23 3.31 -8.84
C LEU A 182 11.88 3.22 -10.33
N PHE A 183 11.18 4.23 -10.86
CA PHE A 183 10.89 4.33 -12.28
C PHE A 183 12.17 4.41 -13.13
N LEU A 184 13.20 5.10 -12.63
CA LEU A 184 14.50 5.23 -13.31
C LEU A 184 15.25 3.89 -13.40
N ILE A 185 15.20 3.06 -12.34
CA ILE A 185 15.79 1.71 -12.33
C ILE A 185 15.12 0.79 -13.36
N ASP A 186 13.81 0.91 -13.49
CA ASP A 186 13.00 0.12 -14.42
C ASP A 186 13.24 0.52 -15.89
N LEU A 187 13.47 1.80 -16.17
CA LEU A 187 13.88 2.29 -17.49
C LEU A 187 15.21 1.69 -17.98
N VAL A 188 16.20 1.54 -17.08
CA VAL A 188 17.51 0.96 -17.42
C VAL A 188 17.42 -0.53 -17.79
N HIS A 189 16.43 -1.26 -17.27
CA HIS A 189 16.24 -2.68 -17.60
C HIS A 189 15.61 -2.88 -18.99
N LEU A 190 14.79 -1.93 -19.45
CA LEU A 190 14.11 -1.98 -20.74
C LEU A 190 15.06 -1.85 -21.94
N GLU A 191 16.11 -1.06 -21.81
CA GLU A 191 17.12 -0.86 -22.86
C GLU A 191 17.93 -2.15 -23.15
N ASN A 192 17.88 -3.13 -22.25
CA ASN A 192 18.61 -4.40 -22.35
C ASN A 192 17.74 -5.60 -22.73
N ALA A 193 16.43 -5.41 -22.93
CA ALA A 193 15.52 -6.49 -23.30
C ALA A 193 15.60 -6.83 -24.80
N SER A 194 15.42 -8.11 -25.15
CA SER A 194 15.39 -8.55 -26.55
C SER A 194 14.23 -7.91 -27.33
N ALA A 195 14.47 -7.54 -28.59
CA ALA A 195 13.51 -6.77 -29.41
C ALA A 195 12.11 -7.40 -29.51
N ALA A 196 12.00 -8.74 -29.48
CA ALA A 196 10.72 -9.44 -29.52
C ALA A 196 9.89 -9.28 -28.23
N MET A 197 10.55 -9.03 -27.09
CA MET A 197 9.91 -8.93 -25.78
C MET A 197 9.76 -7.48 -25.30
N GLN A 198 10.41 -6.53 -25.96
CA GLN A 198 10.39 -5.11 -25.58
C GLN A 198 8.97 -4.52 -25.48
N GLY A 199 8.04 -4.93 -26.35
CA GLY A 199 6.66 -4.42 -26.33
C GLY A 199 5.87 -4.83 -25.08
N ILE A 200 5.85 -6.14 -24.77
CA ILE A 200 5.10 -6.69 -23.63
C ILE A 200 5.81 -6.35 -22.31
N MET A 201 7.15 -6.43 -22.28
CA MET A 201 7.95 -6.01 -21.13
C MET A 201 7.79 -4.51 -20.87
N GLY A 202 7.73 -3.68 -21.91
CA GLY A 202 7.43 -2.27 -21.81
C GLY A 202 6.05 -2.01 -21.23
N LEU A 203 5.03 -2.77 -21.66
CA LEU A 203 3.69 -2.65 -21.10
C LEU A 203 3.64 -2.99 -19.61
N HIS A 204 4.32 -4.06 -19.19
CA HIS A 204 4.45 -4.42 -17.77
C HIS A 204 5.12 -3.28 -16.99
N VAL A 205 6.31 -2.88 -17.39
CA VAL A 205 7.13 -1.92 -16.65
C VAL A 205 6.48 -0.52 -16.62
N TYR A 206 6.08 0.02 -17.78
CA TYR A 206 5.46 1.35 -17.84
C TYR A 206 4.03 1.34 -17.31
N GLY A 207 3.24 0.30 -17.64
CA GLY A 207 1.86 0.18 -17.19
C GLY A 207 1.78 0.09 -15.67
N ARG A 208 2.60 -0.78 -15.06
CA ARG A 208 2.74 -0.88 -13.60
C ARG A 208 3.19 0.44 -13.00
N GLY A 209 4.26 1.05 -13.53
CA GLY A 209 4.81 2.29 -13.00
C GLY A 209 3.79 3.44 -13.00
N LEU A 210 3.12 3.65 -14.14
CA LEU A 210 2.07 4.65 -14.29
C LEU A 210 0.86 4.38 -13.40
N TYR A 211 0.47 3.11 -13.27
CA TYR A 211 -0.66 2.72 -12.42
C TYR A 211 -0.35 2.94 -10.93
N LEU A 212 0.81 2.46 -10.46
CA LEU A 212 1.27 2.68 -9.09
C LEU A 212 1.38 4.18 -8.78
N PHE A 213 1.99 4.96 -9.67
CA PHE A 213 2.09 6.42 -9.54
C PHE A 213 0.70 7.09 -9.45
N THR A 214 -0.26 6.62 -10.24
CA THR A 214 -1.63 7.13 -10.22
C THR A 214 -2.35 6.80 -8.91
N LEU A 215 -2.25 5.57 -8.41
CA LEU A 215 -2.82 5.18 -7.12
C LEU A 215 -2.28 6.03 -5.99
N VAL A 216 -0.99 6.31 -6.08
CA VAL A 216 -0.25 7.10 -5.11
C VAL A 216 -0.64 8.57 -5.13
N ILE A 217 -0.77 9.18 -6.32
CA ILE A 217 -1.32 10.54 -6.45
C ILE A 217 -2.74 10.57 -5.89
N ALA A 218 -3.58 9.59 -6.22
CA ALA A 218 -4.95 9.53 -5.72
C ALA A 218 -5.00 9.46 -4.19
N ALA A 219 -4.12 8.65 -3.57
CA ALA A 219 -3.99 8.57 -2.12
C ALA A 219 -3.53 9.90 -1.51
N TYR A 220 -2.57 10.58 -2.15
CA TYR A 220 -2.08 11.87 -1.69
C TYR A 220 -3.13 12.99 -1.84
N VAL A 221 -3.89 13.02 -2.94
CA VAL A 221 -5.01 13.96 -3.15
C VAL A 221 -6.12 13.72 -2.12
N TRP A 222 -6.45 12.46 -1.84
CA TRP A 222 -7.36 12.10 -0.76
C TRP A 222 -6.88 12.66 0.58
N HIS A 223 -5.60 12.49 0.89
CA HIS A 223 -4.99 13.01 2.10
C HIS A 223 -5.05 14.54 2.18
N LEU A 224 -4.72 15.26 1.09
CA LEU A 224 -4.78 16.72 1.04
C LEU A 224 -6.20 17.25 1.26
N ARG A 225 -7.20 16.61 0.65
CA ARG A 225 -8.61 16.94 0.87
C ARG A 225 -8.97 16.84 2.35
N TRP A 226 -8.59 15.74 3.01
CA TRP A 226 -8.90 15.54 4.43
C TRP A 226 -8.28 16.60 5.34
N ILE A 227 -7.06 17.02 5.03
CA ILE A 227 -6.39 18.08 5.77
C ILE A 227 -7.02 19.44 5.50
N ALA A 228 -7.46 19.72 4.27
CA ALA A 228 -8.13 20.98 3.97
C ALA A 228 -9.51 21.10 4.65
N ASP A 229 -10.19 19.97 4.89
CA ASP A 229 -11.47 19.91 5.58
C ASP A 229 -11.35 20.12 7.12
N HIS A 230 -10.14 20.22 7.70
CA HIS A 230 -9.87 20.40 9.15
C HIS A 230 -8.93 21.58 9.45
#